data_AF-A0A969GQQ7-F1
#
_entry.id   AF-A0A969GQQ7-F1
#
_cell.length_a   1.000
_cell.length_b   1.000
_cell.length_c   1.000
_cell.angle_alpha   90.00
_cell.angle_beta   90.00
_cell.angle_gamma   90.00
#
_symmetry.space_group_name_H-M   'P 1'
#
loop_
_entity.id
_entity.type
_entity.pdbx_description
1 polymer ?
#
loop_
_entity_poly.entity_id
_entity_poly.type
_entity_poly.pdbx_seq_one_letter_code
_entity_poly.pdbx_strand_id
1 'polypeptide(L)'
;MLNRQPTSFSQQVKAMSQPQLFGSRSQFATVISLCMGFATIGGIAPTALAQGHIAHPTQSPLSKQTPLEDAVQPGFGRRQDFPLGGRSTETVLDEIQTILAREEPPLGSRGAVCAVSPGLLGDTDTIWSDRPTFLWQGSASQIRLYNFDTPGSSPIWQADLEPGSQSIAYSGEAALQPGQVYAWDLADEAGSSILYIFAVMAAEERSTIAADLQALELQLKASNASEENMAAEQARYFADLGLWSDVLQALQQIETPSASVIQMIQEISDRVCVSSMGS
;
A
#
# COMPACT_ATOMS: atom_id res chain seq x y z
N MET A 1 52.91 21.04 47.51
CA MET A 1 53.49 19.78 46.98
C MET A 1 52.49 18.66 47.23
N LEU A 2 52.55 17.55 46.47
CA LEU A 2 51.45 16.56 46.26
C LEU A 2 50.32 17.18 45.41
N ASN A 3 50.30 17.09 44.08
CA ASN A 3 50.74 16.07 43.11
C ASN A 3 49.89 14.78 43.12
N ARG A 4 48.91 14.72 42.21
CA ARG A 4 48.32 13.47 41.69
C ARG A 4 48.17 13.61 40.18
N GLN A 5 48.75 12.66 39.44
CA GLN A 5 48.67 12.58 37.98
C GLN A 5 47.35 11.93 37.51
N PRO A 6 46.94 12.12 36.25
CA PRO A 6 45.76 11.49 35.69
C PRO A 6 45.99 10.01 35.35
N THR A 7 44.98 9.17 35.58
CA THR A 7 44.94 7.81 35.04
C THR A 7 44.63 7.84 33.55
N SER A 8 45.64 7.53 32.75
CA SER A 8 45.46 7.07 31.37
C SER A 8 44.68 5.76 31.35
N PHE A 9 43.69 5.63 30.47
CA PHE A 9 43.15 4.35 30.06
C PHE A 9 43.18 4.28 28.54
N SER A 10 44.04 3.42 28.00
CA SER A 10 44.22 3.27 26.57
C SER A 10 44.30 1.79 26.22
N GLN A 11 43.68 1.46 25.08
CA GLN A 11 43.80 0.24 24.30
C GLN A 11 42.95 -1.01 24.62
N GLN A 12 42.46 -1.57 23.51
CA GLN A 12 42.15 -2.98 23.21
C GLN A 12 40.93 -3.64 23.89
N VAL A 13 39.87 -3.83 23.07
CA VAL A 13 39.63 -5.14 22.43
C VAL A 13 39.34 -4.93 20.94
N LYS A 14 39.63 -5.95 20.12
CA LYS A 14 39.62 -5.95 18.65
C LYS A 14 38.66 -7.05 18.15
N ALA A 15 37.83 -6.71 17.16
CA ALA A 15 37.13 -7.59 16.21
C ALA A 15 36.12 -8.65 16.73
N MET A 16 34.84 -8.44 16.37
CA MET A 16 33.77 -9.39 16.05
C MET A 16 32.60 -8.49 15.56
N SER A 17 32.16 -8.42 14.30
CA SER A 17 32.11 -9.39 13.20
C SER A 17 31.17 -10.57 13.46
N GLN A 18 29.87 -10.29 13.51
CA GLN A 18 28.79 -11.24 13.20
C GLN A 18 27.54 -10.47 12.73
N PRO A 19 26.83 -10.94 11.69
CA PRO A 19 25.57 -10.34 11.27
C PRO A 19 24.45 -10.68 12.26
N GLN A 20 23.59 -9.72 12.56
CA GLN A 20 22.33 -9.99 13.27
C GLN A 20 21.42 -10.80 12.35
N LEU A 21 20.89 -11.91 12.88
CA LEU A 21 20.04 -12.84 12.14
C LEU A 21 18.67 -12.21 11.89
N PHE A 22 18.20 -12.28 10.65
CA PHE A 22 16.81 -11.95 10.33
C PHE A 22 15.86 -12.82 11.16
N GLY A 23 14.88 -12.18 11.79
CA GLY A 23 13.86 -12.86 12.57
C GLY A 23 13.01 -13.76 11.68
N SER A 24 12.95 -15.05 12.02
CA SER A 24 12.13 -16.05 11.32
C SER A 24 10.65 -15.69 11.41
N ARG A 25 10.09 -15.12 10.34
CA ARG A 25 8.64 -15.06 10.10
C ARG A 25 8.18 -16.35 9.42
N SER A 26 8.08 -17.42 10.21
CA SER A 26 7.49 -18.68 9.75
C SER A 26 5.99 -18.72 10.07
N GLN A 27 5.22 -19.35 9.17
CA GLN A 27 3.78 -19.66 9.27
C GLN A 27 2.80 -18.55 8.83
N PHE A 28 2.63 -18.41 7.51
CA PHE A 28 1.29 -18.37 6.94
C PHE A 28 1.06 -19.58 6.04
N ALA A 29 -0.08 -20.25 6.22
CA ALA A 29 -0.33 -21.56 5.65
C ALA A 29 -0.78 -21.48 4.19
N THR A 30 -0.24 -22.38 3.37
CA THR A 30 -0.74 -22.70 2.03
C THR A 30 -2.22 -23.07 2.07
N VAL A 31 -3.09 -22.27 1.44
CA VAL A 31 -4.47 -22.65 1.13
C VAL A 31 -4.58 -22.93 -0.37
N ILE A 32 -4.36 -24.20 -0.73
CA ILE A 32 -4.61 -24.75 -2.07
C ILE A 32 -5.75 -25.77 -1.95
N SER A 33 -6.59 -25.83 -2.99
CA SER A 33 -7.72 -26.77 -3.17
C SER A 33 -8.96 -26.54 -2.29
N LEU A 34 -10.18 -26.88 -2.73
CA LEU A 34 -10.59 -27.69 -3.89
C LEU A 34 -11.84 -27.11 -4.58
N CYS A 35 -11.97 -27.30 -5.89
CA CYS A 35 -13.22 -27.05 -6.63
C CYS A 35 -14.21 -28.23 -6.51
N MET A 36 -15.45 -27.97 -6.96
CA MET A 36 -16.54 -28.91 -7.28
C MET A 36 -17.49 -29.33 -6.15
N GLY A 37 -18.76 -28.95 -6.32
CA GLY A 37 -19.90 -29.36 -5.51
C GLY A 37 -21.22 -28.98 -6.18
N PHE A 38 -21.54 -29.61 -7.32
CA PHE A 38 -22.86 -29.46 -7.96
C PHE A 38 -23.95 -30.09 -7.06
N ALA A 39 -24.95 -29.30 -6.65
CA ALA A 39 -26.16 -29.79 -6.01
C ALA A 39 -27.38 -29.36 -6.85
N THR A 40 -28.16 -30.33 -7.31
CA THR A 40 -29.30 -30.13 -8.22
C THR A 40 -30.64 -30.28 -7.51
N ILE A 41 -31.58 -29.40 -7.89
CA ILE A 41 -33.04 -29.60 -7.92
C ILE A 41 -33.80 -29.63 -6.58
N GLY A 42 -34.77 -28.71 -6.48
CA GLY A 42 -35.84 -28.65 -5.48
C GLY A 42 -36.27 -27.19 -5.26
N GLY A 43 -37.40 -26.67 -5.74
CA GLY A 43 -38.59 -27.33 -6.28
C GLY A 43 -39.83 -26.94 -5.46
N ILE A 44 -40.22 -25.66 -5.46
CA ILE A 44 -41.43 -25.17 -4.78
C ILE A 44 -42.19 -24.19 -5.71
N ALA A 45 -43.53 -24.25 -5.65
CA ALA A 45 -44.48 -23.71 -6.62
C ALA A 45 -44.89 -22.23 -6.37
N PRO A 46 -45.63 -21.56 -7.30
CA PRO A 46 -45.89 -20.12 -7.24
C PRO A 46 -47.24 -19.72 -6.63
N THR A 47 -47.26 -18.66 -5.82
CA THR A 47 -48.42 -17.82 -5.43
C THR A 47 -47.87 -16.49 -4.88
N ALA A 48 -48.49 -15.31 -4.98
CA ALA A 48 -49.79 -14.93 -5.51
C ALA A 48 -49.77 -13.51 -6.13
N LEU A 49 -50.73 -13.29 -7.03
CA LEU A 49 -51.41 -12.04 -7.36
C LEU A 49 -51.37 -10.91 -6.31
N ALA A 50 -50.94 -9.72 -6.73
CA ALA A 50 -51.41 -8.44 -6.21
C ALA A 50 -51.44 -7.38 -7.33
N GLN A 51 -52.63 -7.03 -7.83
CA GLN A 51 -52.82 -5.95 -8.80
C GLN A 51 -52.98 -4.61 -8.05
N GLY A 52 -52.06 -3.66 -8.28
CA GLY A 52 -51.94 -2.44 -7.49
C GLY A 52 -51.83 -1.16 -8.32
N HIS A 53 -52.93 -0.77 -8.96
CA HIS A 53 -53.37 0.60 -9.33
C HIS A 53 -52.35 1.63 -9.88
N ILE A 54 -52.69 2.13 -11.08
CA ILE A 54 -52.04 3.21 -11.81
C ILE A 54 -52.27 4.57 -11.12
N ALA A 55 -51.21 5.36 -10.95
CA ALA A 55 -51.30 6.80 -10.70
C ALA A 55 -50.08 7.58 -11.27
N HIS A 56 -50.22 8.12 -12.49
CA HIS A 56 -49.58 9.38 -12.87
C HIS A 56 -50.32 10.53 -12.14
N PRO A 57 -49.71 11.68 -11.79
CA PRO A 57 -48.78 12.48 -12.60
C PRO A 57 -47.40 12.68 -11.88
N THR A 58 -46.47 13.57 -12.22
CA THR A 58 -46.47 14.76 -13.10
C THR A 58 -45.10 14.97 -13.74
N GLN A 59 -45.04 15.62 -14.92
CA GLN A 59 -43.80 16.20 -15.45
C GLN A 59 -43.74 17.69 -15.11
N SER A 60 -42.59 18.14 -14.57
CA SER A 60 -42.26 19.56 -14.37
C SER A 60 -40.89 19.86 -14.99
N PRO A 61 -40.62 21.13 -15.38
CA PRO A 61 -39.79 21.38 -16.56
C PRO A 61 -38.30 21.58 -16.27
N LEU A 62 -37.50 21.06 -17.20
CA LEU A 62 -36.37 21.75 -17.83
C LEU A 62 -35.41 22.51 -16.88
N SER A 63 -34.62 21.78 -16.10
CA SER A 63 -33.38 22.35 -15.56
C SER A 63 -32.31 22.37 -16.66
N LYS A 64 -31.56 23.47 -16.74
CA LYS A 64 -30.57 23.71 -17.79
C LYS A 64 -29.35 22.83 -17.57
N GLN A 65 -29.03 21.97 -18.54
CA GLN A 65 -27.72 21.33 -18.60
C GLN A 65 -26.70 22.37 -19.06
N THR A 66 -25.78 22.73 -18.17
CA THR A 66 -24.56 23.45 -18.53
C THR A 66 -23.61 22.44 -19.20
N PRO A 67 -23.01 22.73 -20.37
CA PRO A 67 -21.95 21.89 -20.91
C PRO A 67 -20.75 21.92 -19.97
N LEU A 68 -20.46 20.78 -19.34
CA LEU A 68 -19.18 20.52 -18.68
C LEU A 68 -18.33 19.66 -19.64
N GLU A 69 -17.98 20.25 -20.78
CA GLU A 69 -16.89 19.74 -21.62
C GLU A 69 -15.53 20.10 -20.98
N ASP A 70 -14.49 19.39 -21.40
CA ASP A 70 -13.09 19.55 -20.98
C ASP A 70 -12.71 19.11 -19.55
N ALA A 71 -13.20 17.94 -19.13
CA ALA A 71 -12.39 17.07 -18.27
C ALA A 71 -11.42 16.25 -19.13
N VAL A 72 -10.16 16.69 -19.21
CA VAL A 72 -9.08 15.95 -19.89
C VAL A 72 -8.84 14.64 -19.13
N GLN A 73 -9.32 13.53 -19.68
CA GLN A 73 -8.90 12.20 -19.21
C GLN A 73 -7.43 12.00 -19.61
N PRO A 74 -6.49 11.81 -18.66
CA PRO A 74 -5.14 11.37 -18.99
C PRO A 74 -5.22 9.99 -19.65
N GLY A 75 -4.61 9.86 -20.82
CA GLY A 75 -4.83 8.72 -21.70
C GLY A 75 -4.17 7.43 -21.24
N PHE A 76 -4.84 6.66 -20.37
CA PHE A 76 -4.53 5.25 -20.05
C PHE A 76 -4.80 4.28 -21.22
N GLY A 77 -4.70 4.77 -22.46
CA GLY A 77 -5.05 4.07 -23.70
C GLY A 77 -3.91 3.25 -24.33
N ARG A 78 -2.78 3.05 -23.63
CA ARG A 78 -1.71 2.17 -24.12
C ARG A 78 -1.85 0.79 -23.49
N ARG A 79 -2.34 -0.16 -24.28
CA ARG A 79 -1.89 -1.55 -24.15
C ARG A 79 -0.38 -1.54 -24.31
N GLN A 80 0.35 -1.60 -23.20
CA GLN A 80 1.77 -1.89 -23.27
C GLN A 80 1.88 -3.37 -23.65
N ASP A 81 2.37 -3.67 -24.85
CA ASP A 81 2.82 -5.01 -25.20
C ASP A 81 4.08 -5.28 -24.36
N PHE A 82 3.91 -5.68 -23.10
CA PHE A 82 5.01 -5.80 -22.15
C PHE A 82 6.01 -6.88 -22.62
N PRO A 83 7.26 -6.52 -22.96
CA PRO A 83 8.27 -7.47 -23.40
C PRO A 83 8.93 -8.13 -22.17
N LEU A 84 8.16 -8.97 -21.47
CA LEU A 84 8.54 -9.57 -20.17
C LEU A 84 9.40 -10.83 -20.28
N GLY A 85 9.79 -11.23 -21.49
CA GLY A 85 10.62 -12.41 -21.72
C GLY A 85 12.07 -12.19 -21.28
N GLY A 86 12.40 -12.54 -20.04
CA GLY A 86 13.78 -12.62 -19.55
C GLY A 86 14.39 -11.32 -19.02
N ARG A 87 13.57 -10.38 -18.54
CA ARG A 87 14.04 -9.25 -17.71
C ARG A 87 14.52 -9.77 -16.35
N SER A 88 15.55 -9.15 -15.77
CA SER A 88 16.01 -9.45 -14.41
C SER A 88 15.35 -8.50 -13.40
N THR A 89 15.23 -8.92 -12.14
CA THR A 89 14.67 -8.09 -11.07
C THR A 89 15.36 -6.72 -11.01
N GLU A 90 16.68 -6.68 -11.12
CA GLU A 90 17.46 -5.44 -11.07
C GLU A 90 17.06 -4.47 -12.19
N THR A 91 16.82 -4.99 -13.41
CA THR A 91 16.33 -4.18 -14.54
C THR A 91 14.96 -3.56 -14.26
N VAL A 92 14.11 -4.27 -13.50
CA VAL A 92 12.78 -3.81 -13.11
C VAL A 92 12.87 -2.77 -11.99
N LEU A 93 13.75 -2.98 -11.01
CA LEU A 93 14.01 -2.04 -9.91
C LEU A 93 14.63 -0.73 -10.43
N ASP A 94 15.57 -0.78 -11.38
CA ASP A 94 16.15 0.42 -12.02
C ASP A 94 15.08 1.27 -12.74
N GLU A 95 14.06 0.62 -13.33
CA GLU A 95 12.93 1.32 -13.93
C GLU A 95 12.00 1.93 -12.87
N ILE A 96 11.71 1.24 -11.76
CA ILE A 96 10.99 1.82 -10.61
C ILE A 96 11.74 3.03 -10.06
N GLN A 97 13.07 2.95 -9.90
CA GLN A 97 13.91 4.08 -9.49
C GLN A 97 13.81 5.25 -10.48
N THR A 98 13.78 4.96 -11.78
CA THR A 98 13.67 5.95 -12.86
C THR A 98 12.30 6.64 -12.89
N ILE A 99 11.23 5.93 -12.50
CA ILE A 99 9.89 6.51 -12.31
C ILE A 99 9.89 7.38 -11.05
N LEU A 100 10.34 6.82 -9.91
CA LEU A 100 10.44 7.50 -8.62
C LEU A 100 11.21 8.82 -8.74
N ALA A 101 12.32 8.83 -9.48
CA ALA A 101 13.16 9.99 -9.71
C ALA A 101 12.42 11.20 -10.31
N ARG A 102 11.28 11.01 -11.00
CA ARG A 102 10.50 12.05 -11.67
C ARG A 102 9.50 12.76 -10.75
N GLU A 103 9.09 12.10 -9.67
CA GLU A 103 8.14 12.66 -8.69
C GLU A 103 8.78 13.80 -7.90
N GLU A 104 8.03 14.88 -7.60
CA GLU A 104 8.52 15.88 -6.66
C GLU A 104 8.56 15.28 -5.23
N PRO A 105 9.63 15.49 -4.44
CA PRO A 105 9.66 15.00 -3.06
C PRO A 105 8.53 15.64 -2.23
N PRO A 106 7.77 14.87 -1.43
CA PRO A 106 6.78 15.45 -0.54
C PRO A 106 7.45 16.41 0.46
N LEU A 107 6.73 17.46 0.84
CA LEU A 107 7.20 18.43 1.84
C LEU A 107 7.28 17.73 3.21
N GLY A 108 8.47 17.24 3.56
CA GLY A 108 8.64 16.13 4.47
C GLY A 108 8.11 16.30 5.90
N SER A 109 7.88 15.15 6.54
CA SER A 109 7.23 15.07 7.85
C SER A 109 8.05 15.69 8.98
N ARG A 110 7.36 16.38 9.90
CA ARG A 110 7.93 16.96 11.12
C ARG A 110 7.52 16.14 12.34
N GLY A 111 8.40 15.30 12.85
CA GLY A 111 8.16 14.53 14.07
C GLY A 111 9.26 13.53 14.40
N ALA A 112 9.09 12.81 15.50
CA ALA A 112 9.90 11.64 15.84
C ALA A 112 9.52 10.39 15.01
N VAL A 113 8.37 10.45 14.33
CA VAL A 113 7.84 9.42 13.45
C VAL A 113 7.44 10.05 12.12
N CYS A 114 7.81 9.40 11.03
CA CYS A 114 7.44 9.75 9.67
C CYS A 114 6.61 8.60 9.07
N ALA A 115 5.34 8.84 8.74
CA ALA A 115 4.61 7.89 7.90
C ALA A 115 5.20 7.87 6.49
N VAL A 116 5.12 6.73 5.81
CA VAL A 116 5.58 6.54 4.43
C VAL A 116 4.41 6.19 3.51
N SER A 117 3.51 5.30 3.95
CA SER A 117 2.29 4.94 3.21
C SER A 117 1.20 4.40 4.15
N PRO A 118 -0.09 4.51 3.76
CA PRO A 118 -0.62 5.18 2.56
C PRO A 118 -0.84 6.69 2.74
N GLY A 119 -0.97 7.42 1.63
CA GLY A 119 -1.40 8.84 1.60
C GLY A 119 -0.29 9.89 1.73
N LEU A 120 0.89 9.63 1.14
CA LEU A 120 2.04 10.55 1.14
C LEU A 120 2.92 10.52 -0.13
N LEU A 121 2.56 9.69 -1.12
CA LEU A 121 3.35 9.44 -2.32
C LEU A 121 2.44 9.45 -3.57
N GLY A 122 2.37 10.59 -4.25
CA GLY A 122 1.66 10.78 -5.52
C GLY A 122 0.76 12.03 -5.54
N ASP A 123 0.32 12.43 -6.74
CA ASP A 123 -0.64 13.54 -6.96
C ASP A 123 -2.04 13.26 -6.35
N THR A 124 -2.34 11.98 -6.12
CA THR A 124 -3.59 11.51 -5.53
C THR A 124 -3.27 10.57 -4.37
N ASP A 125 -3.80 10.82 -3.18
CA ASP A 125 -3.69 9.94 -2.01
C ASP A 125 -4.53 8.65 -2.15
N THR A 126 -4.53 8.03 -3.34
CA THR A 126 -5.37 6.89 -3.71
C THR A 126 -4.55 5.61 -3.76
N ILE A 127 -5.12 4.53 -3.25
CA ILE A 127 -4.52 3.19 -3.26
C ILE A 127 -5.43 2.18 -3.95
N TRP A 128 -4.85 1.16 -4.58
CA TRP A 128 -5.60 0.05 -5.17
C TRP A 128 -5.97 -1.02 -4.13
N SER A 129 -5.14 -1.24 -3.12
CA SER A 129 -5.36 -2.25 -2.07
C SER A 129 -6.47 -1.87 -1.08
N ASP A 130 -7.40 -2.80 -0.81
CA ASP A 130 -8.37 -2.70 0.31
C ASP A 130 -7.88 -3.35 1.61
N ARG A 131 -6.65 -3.87 1.60
CA ARG A 131 -5.90 -4.35 2.76
C ARG A 131 -4.49 -3.75 2.72
N PRO A 132 -4.36 -2.43 2.94
CA PRO A 132 -3.08 -1.74 2.87
C PRO A 132 -2.07 -2.28 3.88
N THR A 133 -0.79 -2.19 3.53
CA THR A 133 0.30 -2.20 4.51
C THR A 133 0.62 -0.75 4.89
N PHE A 134 0.53 -0.43 6.18
CA PHE A 134 1.03 0.84 6.71
C PHE A 134 2.54 0.74 6.93
N LEU A 135 3.28 1.78 6.53
CA LEU A 135 4.74 1.85 6.62
C LEU A 135 5.17 3.19 7.23
N TRP A 136 6.19 3.18 8.09
CA TRP A 136 6.74 4.37 8.74
C TRP A 136 8.23 4.23 9.06
N GLN A 137 8.87 5.35 9.36
CA GLN A 137 10.18 5.44 9.98
C GLN A 137 10.06 6.10 11.37
N GLY A 138 10.94 5.72 12.30
CA GLY A 138 10.93 6.21 13.69
C GLY A 138 10.17 5.29 14.67
N SER A 139 10.16 5.69 15.95
CA SER A 139 9.52 4.92 17.04
C SER A 139 8.03 5.23 17.17
N ALA A 140 7.17 4.38 16.60
CA ALA A 140 5.73 4.43 16.79
C ALA A 140 5.27 3.43 17.85
N SER A 141 4.22 3.79 18.61
CA SER A 141 3.64 2.99 19.70
C SER A 141 2.25 2.43 19.37
N GLN A 142 1.47 3.15 18.55
CA GLN A 142 0.10 2.77 18.18
C GLN A 142 -0.28 3.35 16.82
N ILE A 143 -1.09 2.60 16.07
CA ILE A 143 -1.74 3.06 14.84
C ILE A 143 -3.26 2.95 14.96
N ARG A 144 -3.99 3.91 14.39
CA ARG A 144 -5.46 3.95 14.38
C ARG A 144 -5.98 4.35 13.01
N LEU A 145 -7.05 3.71 12.55
CA LEU A 145 -7.73 3.97 11.28
C LEU A 145 -9.18 4.38 11.53
N TYR A 146 -9.66 5.36 10.79
CA TYR A 146 -10.98 6.00 10.93
C TYR A 146 -11.67 6.11 9.56
N ASN A 147 -13.00 6.07 9.55
CA ASN A 147 -13.76 6.50 8.38
C ASN A 147 -13.75 8.04 8.35
N PHE A 148 -13.26 8.65 7.27
CA PHE A 148 -13.09 10.11 7.19
C PHE A 148 -14.43 10.87 7.15
N ASP A 149 -15.45 10.28 6.51
CA ASP A 149 -16.78 10.87 6.34
C ASP A 149 -17.63 10.84 7.63
N THR A 150 -17.10 10.26 8.72
CA THR A 150 -17.78 10.20 10.03
C THR A 150 -16.97 10.95 11.11
N PRO A 151 -16.97 12.30 11.13
CA PRO A 151 -16.22 13.07 12.11
C PRO A 151 -16.55 12.67 13.56
N GLY A 152 -15.52 12.38 14.35
CA GLY A 152 -15.67 11.94 15.74
C GLY A 152 -16.03 10.47 15.92
N SER A 153 -16.00 9.64 14.87
CA SER A 153 -16.11 8.19 15.01
C SER A 153 -14.97 7.61 15.85
N SER A 154 -15.25 6.57 16.63
CA SER A 154 -14.22 5.66 17.14
C SER A 154 -13.41 5.05 15.98
N PRO A 155 -12.14 4.67 16.20
CA PRO A 155 -11.36 4.01 15.16
C PRO A 155 -12.05 2.71 14.72
N ILE A 156 -12.11 2.49 13.40
CA ILE A 156 -12.63 1.25 12.79
C ILE A 156 -11.63 0.09 12.90
N TRP A 157 -10.36 0.42 13.15
CA TRP A 157 -9.29 -0.52 13.44
C TRP A 157 -8.18 0.21 14.20
N GLN A 158 -7.53 -0.48 15.12
CA GLN A 158 -6.38 0.01 15.88
C GLN A 158 -5.44 -1.15 16.18
N ALA A 159 -4.15 -0.87 16.30
CA ALA A 159 -3.15 -1.83 16.75
C ALA A 159 -2.06 -1.12 17.57
N ASP A 160 -1.65 -1.76 18.66
CA ASP A 160 -0.42 -1.40 19.35
C ASP A 160 0.77 -1.97 18.56
N LEU A 161 1.89 -1.25 18.54
CA LEU A 161 3.02 -1.53 17.66
C LEU A 161 4.21 -2.08 18.46
N GLU A 162 4.82 -3.15 17.94
CA GLU A 162 6.00 -3.75 18.56
C GLU A 162 7.22 -2.83 18.43
N PRO A 163 8.05 -2.67 19.48
CA PRO A 163 9.24 -1.82 19.42
C PRO A 163 10.17 -2.16 18.26
N GLY A 164 10.52 -1.17 17.44
CA GLY A 164 11.35 -1.33 16.25
C GLY A 164 10.63 -1.90 15.03
N SER A 165 9.31 -2.15 15.10
CA SER A 165 8.52 -2.38 13.89
C SER A 165 8.42 -1.09 13.07
N GLN A 166 8.38 -1.26 11.74
CA GLN A 166 8.27 -0.18 10.75
C GLN A 166 7.10 -0.38 9.78
N SER A 167 6.45 -1.56 9.80
CA SER A 167 5.26 -1.82 9.01
C SER A 167 4.25 -2.73 9.70
N ILE A 168 2.98 -2.57 9.35
CA ILE A 168 1.89 -3.45 9.76
C ILE A 168 0.85 -3.58 8.65
N ALA A 169 0.45 -4.81 8.34
CA ALA A 169 -0.64 -5.07 7.41
C ALA A 169 -2.00 -4.81 8.08
N TYR A 170 -2.94 -4.21 7.34
CA TYR A 170 -4.30 -3.99 7.82
C TYR A 170 -5.00 -5.32 8.15
N SER A 171 -5.22 -5.55 9.44
CA SER A 171 -5.79 -6.79 10.00
C SER A 171 -7.27 -6.68 10.37
N GLY A 172 -7.97 -5.65 9.88
CA GLY A 172 -9.40 -5.49 10.11
C GLY A 172 -10.24 -6.63 9.50
N GLU A 173 -11.35 -6.94 10.17
CA GLU A 173 -12.26 -8.04 9.81
C GLU A 173 -12.81 -7.86 8.39
N ALA A 174 -13.46 -6.72 8.13
CA ALA A 174 -13.88 -6.31 6.79
C ALA A 174 -12.72 -5.69 6.01
N ALA A 175 -12.70 -5.88 4.68
CA ALA A 175 -11.83 -5.11 3.79
C ALA A 175 -12.33 -3.65 3.67
N LEU A 176 -11.42 -2.74 3.37
CA LEU A 176 -11.77 -1.34 3.13
C LEU A 176 -12.66 -1.19 1.88
N GLN A 177 -13.55 -0.21 1.88
CA GLN A 177 -14.58 -0.08 0.86
C GLN A 177 -14.05 0.68 -0.37
N PRO A 178 -14.28 0.20 -1.61
CA PRO A 178 -13.91 0.93 -2.81
C PRO A 178 -14.58 2.30 -2.89
N GLY A 179 -13.82 3.33 -3.26
CA GLY A 179 -14.27 4.72 -3.35
C GLY A 179 -14.41 5.45 -2.00
N GLN A 180 -14.09 4.80 -0.87
CA GLN A 180 -14.19 5.40 0.46
C GLN A 180 -12.90 6.13 0.85
N VAL A 181 -13.04 7.30 1.44
CA VAL A 181 -11.95 8.05 2.07
C VAL A 181 -11.79 7.62 3.53
N TYR A 182 -10.54 7.42 3.93
CA TYR A 182 -10.12 7.05 5.28
C TYR A 182 -9.10 8.04 5.80
N ALA A 183 -9.01 8.15 7.12
CA ALA A 183 -7.89 8.80 7.78
C ALA A 183 -7.26 7.85 8.78
N TRP A 184 -5.95 7.94 8.94
CA TRP A 184 -5.20 7.16 9.92
C TRP A 184 -4.25 8.05 10.69
N ASP A 185 -4.06 7.73 11.97
CA ASP A 185 -3.01 8.36 12.76
C ASP A 185 -2.00 7.34 13.28
N LEU A 186 -0.80 7.85 13.51
CA LEU A 186 0.33 7.10 14.00
C LEU A 186 0.88 7.86 15.21
N ALA A 187 0.85 7.22 16.38
CA ALA A 187 1.31 7.79 17.64
C ALA A 187 2.76 7.41 17.94
N ASP A 188 3.56 8.37 18.40
CA ASP A 188 4.92 8.13 18.91
C ASP A 188 4.91 7.62 20.37
N GLU A 189 6.09 7.32 20.93
CA GLU A 189 6.24 6.90 22.34
C GLU A 189 5.85 8.00 23.36
N ALA A 190 5.79 9.27 22.94
CA ALA A 190 5.34 10.40 23.77
C ALA A 190 3.82 10.64 23.69
N GLY A 191 3.10 9.88 22.85
CA GLY A 191 1.67 10.04 22.60
C GLY A 191 1.31 11.18 21.63
N SER A 192 2.29 11.79 20.97
CA SER A 192 2.04 12.72 19.87
C SER A 192 1.61 11.91 18.65
N SER A 193 0.59 12.37 17.92
CA SER A 193 0.13 11.69 16.70
C SER A 193 -0.06 12.67 15.56
N ILE A 194 0.18 12.18 14.34
CA ILE A 194 -0.05 12.91 13.09
C ILE A 194 -1.12 12.16 12.31
N LEU A 195 -2.10 12.89 11.78
CA LEU A 195 -3.19 12.35 10.97
C LEU A 195 -2.86 12.45 9.49
N TYR A 196 -3.08 11.36 8.76
CA TYR A 196 -2.89 11.21 7.32
C TYR A 196 -4.21 10.75 6.68
N ILE A 197 -4.42 11.04 5.40
CA ILE A 197 -5.66 10.76 4.66
C ILE A 197 -5.33 9.93 3.43
N PHE A 198 -6.19 8.99 3.06
CA PHE A 198 -6.11 8.28 1.78
C PHE A 198 -7.50 7.85 1.30
N ALA A 199 -7.65 7.62 0.00
CA ALA A 199 -8.81 7.01 -0.61
C ALA A 199 -8.49 5.59 -1.08
N VAL A 200 -9.44 4.67 -0.92
CA VAL A 200 -9.39 3.40 -1.66
C VAL A 200 -10.03 3.63 -3.02
N MET A 201 -9.35 3.23 -4.08
CA MET A 201 -9.79 3.38 -5.47
C MET A 201 -11.21 2.81 -5.71
N ALA A 202 -11.94 3.41 -6.65
CA ALA A 202 -13.30 2.99 -7.00
C ALA A 202 -13.34 1.58 -7.61
N ALA A 203 -14.44 0.84 -7.41
CA ALA A 203 -14.55 -0.57 -7.79
C ALA A 203 -14.34 -0.85 -9.29
N GLU A 204 -14.79 0.05 -10.16
CA GLU A 204 -14.63 -0.07 -11.62
C GLU A 204 -13.17 0.01 -12.05
N GLU A 205 -12.45 1.02 -11.58
CA GLU A 205 -11.01 1.21 -11.85
C GLU A 205 -10.17 0.08 -11.24
N ARG A 206 -10.46 -0.32 -9.99
CA ARG A 206 -9.83 -1.49 -9.34
C ARG A 206 -10.00 -2.77 -10.15
N SER A 207 -11.16 -2.96 -10.80
CA SER A 207 -11.43 -4.14 -11.62
C SER A 207 -10.60 -4.18 -12.91
N THR A 208 -10.23 -3.03 -13.46
CA THR A 208 -9.35 -2.92 -14.63
C THR A 208 -7.93 -3.31 -14.25
N ILE A 209 -7.40 -2.72 -13.18
CA ILE A 209 -6.07 -3.07 -12.63
C ILE A 209 -6.01 -4.55 -12.24
N ALA A 210 -7.06 -5.10 -11.63
CA ALA A 210 -7.10 -6.52 -11.26
C ALA A 210 -7.02 -7.46 -12.49
N ALA A 211 -7.64 -7.09 -13.62
CA ALA A 211 -7.56 -7.86 -14.86
C ALA A 211 -6.16 -7.77 -15.49
N ASP A 212 -5.55 -6.59 -15.49
CA ASP A 212 -4.18 -6.39 -15.99
C ASP A 212 -3.14 -7.14 -15.15
N LEU A 213 -3.23 -7.06 -13.81
CA LEU A 213 -2.36 -7.79 -12.88
C LEU A 213 -2.53 -9.31 -13.03
N GLN A 214 -3.74 -9.81 -13.29
CA GLN A 214 -3.97 -11.23 -13.58
C GLN A 214 -3.31 -11.65 -14.90
N ALA A 215 -3.41 -10.83 -15.95
CA ALA A 215 -2.76 -11.11 -17.24
C ALA A 215 -1.23 -11.09 -17.11
N LEU A 216 -0.69 -10.11 -16.38
CA LEU A 216 0.72 -9.98 -16.03
C LEU A 216 1.23 -11.22 -15.28
N GLU A 217 0.51 -11.65 -14.24
CA GLU A 217 0.86 -12.83 -13.43
C GLU A 217 0.89 -14.11 -14.28
N LEU A 218 -0.10 -14.31 -15.16
CA LEU A 218 -0.15 -15.45 -16.07
C LEU A 218 1.02 -15.46 -17.07
N GLN A 219 1.38 -14.30 -17.63
CA GLN A 219 2.52 -14.16 -18.53
C GLN A 219 3.85 -14.47 -17.83
N LEU A 220 4.06 -13.92 -16.63
CA LEU A 220 5.27 -14.14 -15.85
C LEU A 220 5.42 -15.61 -15.42
N LYS A 221 4.33 -16.25 -14.95
CA LYS A 221 4.31 -17.70 -14.67
C LYS A 221 4.63 -18.54 -15.92
N ALA A 222 4.09 -18.19 -17.08
CA ALA A 222 4.41 -18.88 -18.34
C ALA A 222 5.89 -18.76 -18.76
N SER A 223 6.57 -17.69 -18.34
CA SER A 223 8.02 -17.52 -18.52
C SER A 223 8.89 -18.18 -17.44
N ASN A 224 8.30 -18.77 -16.39
CA ASN A 224 8.97 -19.27 -15.19
C ASN A 224 9.75 -18.17 -14.43
N ALA A 225 9.16 -16.97 -14.32
CA ALA A 225 9.69 -15.91 -13.47
C ALA A 225 9.76 -16.35 -11.99
N SER A 226 10.74 -15.83 -11.25
CA SER A 226 10.81 -15.99 -9.80
C SER A 226 9.75 -15.15 -9.09
N GLU A 227 9.38 -15.52 -7.87
CA GLU A 227 8.44 -14.76 -7.03
C GLU A 227 8.90 -13.31 -6.82
N GLU A 228 10.21 -13.10 -6.60
CA GLU A 228 10.79 -11.75 -6.50
C GLU A 228 10.62 -10.95 -7.80
N ASN A 229 10.88 -11.54 -8.97
CA ASN A 229 10.69 -10.84 -10.25
C ASN A 229 9.20 -10.60 -10.55
N MET A 230 8.31 -11.48 -10.10
CA MET A 230 6.86 -11.28 -10.20
C MET A 230 6.38 -10.09 -9.36
N ALA A 231 6.81 -10.02 -8.09
CA ALA A 231 6.51 -8.90 -7.22
C ALA A 231 7.14 -7.59 -7.73
N ALA A 232 8.34 -7.63 -8.30
CA ALA A 232 8.97 -6.45 -8.90
C ALA A 232 8.22 -5.94 -10.14
N GLU A 233 7.78 -6.79 -11.06
CA GLU A 233 7.00 -6.35 -12.22
C GLU A 233 5.59 -5.86 -11.83
N GLN A 234 4.97 -6.41 -10.78
CA GLN A 234 3.75 -5.85 -10.19
C GLN A 234 4.01 -4.47 -9.56
N ALA A 235 5.08 -4.33 -8.78
CA ALA A 235 5.50 -3.06 -8.21
C ALA A 235 5.78 -2.01 -9.31
N ARG A 236 6.39 -2.41 -10.42
CA ARG A 236 6.59 -1.55 -11.60
C ARG A 236 5.27 -1.14 -12.26
N TYR A 237 4.32 -2.07 -12.41
CA TYR A 237 2.99 -1.74 -12.93
C TYR A 237 2.29 -0.69 -12.04
N PHE A 238 2.38 -0.82 -10.70
CA PHE A 238 1.85 0.20 -9.80
C PHE A 238 2.61 1.53 -9.88
N ALA A 239 3.94 1.51 -10.07
CA ALA A 239 4.74 2.72 -10.24
C ALA A 239 4.40 3.47 -11.53
N ASP A 240 4.16 2.76 -12.64
CA ASP A 240 3.66 3.33 -13.91
C ASP A 240 2.28 4.04 -13.76
N LEU A 241 1.53 3.71 -12.70
CA LEU A 241 0.25 4.34 -12.33
C LEU A 241 0.36 5.37 -11.19
N GLY A 242 1.56 5.61 -10.64
CA GLY A 242 1.77 6.48 -9.47
C GLY A 242 1.27 5.91 -8.13
N LEU A 243 0.89 4.63 -8.08
CA LEU A 243 0.28 3.97 -6.92
C LEU A 243 1.35 3.48 -5.92
N TRP A 244 2.17 4.40 -5.43
CA TRP A 244 3.38 4.11 -4.63
C TRP A 244 3.15 3.32 -3.33
N SER A 245 1.97 3.42 -2.74
CA SER A 245 1.61 2.59 -1.57
C SER A 245 1.49 1.11 -1.96
N ASP A 246 0.93 0.84 -3.14
CA ASP A 246 0.81 -0.51 -3.70
C ASP A 246 2.17 -1.03 -4.24
N VAL A 247 3.05 -0.15 -4.73
CA VAL A 247 4.47 -0.47 -5.03
C VAL A 247 5.18 -1.04 -3.79
N LEU A 248 5.10 -0.32 -2.67
CA LEU A 248 5.69 -0.74 -1.39
C LEU A 248 5.06 -2.03 -0.86
N GLN A 249 3.74 -2.17 -0.97
CA GLN A 249 3.03 -3.38 -0.56
C GLN A 249 3.46 -4.61 -1.37
N ALA A 250 3.61 -4.49 -2.70
CA ALA A 250 4.06 -5.59 -3.56
C ALA A 250 5.49 -6.04 -3.21
N LEU A 251 6.43 -5.10 -3.03
CA LEU A 251 7.81 -5.43 -2.66
C LEU A 251 7.93 -6.04 -1.24
N GLN A 252 7.07 -5.64 -0.29
CA GLN A 252 7.07 -6.19 1.07
C GLN A 252 6.42 -7.58 1.21
N GLN A 253 5.73 -8.07 0.17
CA GLN A 253 5.12 -9.41 0.17
C GLN A 253 6.10 -10.54 -0.19
N ILE A 254 7.31 -10.21 -0.62
CA ILE A 254 8.37 -11.19 -0.91
C ILE A 254 8.87 -11.80 0.42
N GLU A 255 8.76 -13.12 0.59
CA GLU A 255 9.12 -13.81 1.85
C GLU A 255 10.62 -13.70 2.19
N THR A 256 11.48 -13.75 1.16
CA THR A 256 12.94 -13.59 1.29
C THR A 256 13.45 -12.60 0.24
N PRO A 257 13.33 -11.28 0.50
CA PRO A 257 13.70 -10.26 -0.48
C PRO A 257 15.22 -10.17 -0.63
N SER A 258 15.70 -9.99 -1.87
CA SER A 258 17.10 -9.67 -2.13
C SER A 258 17.52 -8.32 -1.53
N ALA A 259 18.85 -8.12 -1.43
CA ALA A 259 19.41 -6.85 -0.98
C ALA A 259 18.95 -5.65 -1.86
N SER A 260 18.75 -5.88 -3.17
CA SER A 260 18.26 -4.86 -4.11
C SER A 260 16.81 -4.46 -3.81
N VAL A 261 15.95 -5.42 -3.46
CA VAL A 261 14.56 -5.15 -3.06
C VAL A 261 14.51 -4.40 -1.73
N ILE A 262 15.32 -4.81 -0.74
CA ILE A 262 15.42 -4.12 0.56
C ILE A 262 15.90 -2.67 0.35
N GLN A 263 16.91 -2.46 -0.51
CA GLN A 263 17.38 -1.13 -0.86
C GLN A 263 16.29 -0.28 -1.54
N MET A 264 15.52 -0.83 -2.48
CA MET A 264 14.42 -0.12 -3.13
C MET A 264 13.35 0.35 -2.14
N ILE A 265 12.93 -0.52 -1.21
CA ILE A 265 11.96 -0.18 -0.17
C ILE A 265 12.50 0.96 0.71
N GLN A 266 13.79 0.91 1.06
CA GLN A 266 14.45 1.96 1.83
C GLN A 266 14.54 3.29 1.06
N GLU A 267 14.92 3.28 -0.21
CA GLU A 267 15.03 4.49 -1.05
C GLU A 267 13.68 5.19 -1.27
N ILE A 268 12.60 4.43 -1.48
CA ILE A 268 11.23 4.98 -1.55
C ILE A 268 10.86 5.60 -0.20
N SER A 269 11.15 4.91 0.91
CA SER A 269 10.82 5.37 2.27
C SER A 269 11.58 6.65 2.64
N ASP A 270 12.88 6.69 2.34
CA ASP A 270 13.74 7.84 2.62
C ASP A 270 13.29 9.06 1.82
N ARG A 271 12.82 8.89 0.57
CA ARG A 271 12.27 9.99 -0.25
C ARG A 271 11.07 10.67 0.42
N VAL A 272 10.24 9.94 1.16
CA VAL A 272 9.14 10.54 1.95
C VAL A 272 9.65 11.25 3.20
N CYS A 273 10.63 10.65 3.87
CA CYS A 273 11.02 11.05 5.22
C CYS A 273 12.16 12.08 5.29
N VAL A 274 12.85 12.41 4.19
CA VAL A 274 13.88 13.46 4.18
C VAL A 274 13.31 14.89 4.26
N SER A 275 13.01 15.35 5.49
CA SER A 275 13.16 16.76 5.91
C SER A 275 13.14 16.94 7.44
N SER A 276 14.16 16.45 8.17
CA SER A 276 14.33 16.82 9.60
C SER A 276 15.76 16.85 10.15
N MET A 277 16.74 16.14 9.57
CA MET A 277 18.09 15.99 10.16
C MET A 277 19.11 17.11 9.87
N GLY A 278 18.69 18.33 9.51
CA GLY A 278 19.65 19.40 9.21
C GLY A 278 19.13 20.83 9.19
N SER A 279 19.08 21.48 10.35
CA SER A 279 19.22 22.94 10.55
C SER A 279 19.51 23.25 12.02
#